data_AF-A0A3C0DTV9-F1
#
_entry.id   AF-A0A3C0DTV9-F1
#
_cell.length_a   1.000
_cell.length_b   1.000
_cell.length_c   1.000
_cell.angle_alpha   90.00
_cell.angle_beta   90.00
_cell.angle_gamma   90.00
#
_symmetry.space_group_name_H-M   'P 1'
#
loop_
_entity.id
_entity.type
_entity.pdbx_description
1 polymer ?
#
loop_
_entity_poly.entity_id
_entity_poly.type
_entity_poly.pdbx_seq_one_letter_code
_entity_poly.pdbx_strand_id
1 'polypeptide(L)'
;MGLHRNLFWILPFGLLVNVIPGFAGELEWQESEGYKLARLTLPALGRTGFTQMSIDALGLQFTNRVSRAALAKRSNLINGSGVALGDANGDGLCDIYLCRLEGGNELYINRGDWSFQLAPNANGASAVGYLTRGASFADVNGDGSLDLLLTTFRKGTLCLMNEGGGQFKDVTTVSGLVSRSSATSLA
;
A
#
# COMPACT_ATOMS: atom_id res chain seq x y z
N MET A 1 -68.71 -13.54 -49.98
CA MET A 1 -67.91 -12.30 -50.16
C MET A 1 -66.78 -12.38 -49.15
N GLY A 2 -65.50 -12.54 -49.48
CA GLY A 2 -64.70 -12.15 -50.64
C GLY A 2 -63.38 -11.62 -50.06
N LEU A 3 -62.24 -12.18 -50.48
CA LEU A 3 -60.98 -12.25 -49.74
C LEU A 3 -60.14 -10.95 -49.64
N HIS A 4 -59.16 -10.99 -48.72
CA HIS A 4 -57.80 -10.39 -48.76
C HIS A 4 -57.70 -8.87 -48.54
N ARG A 5 -56.69 -8.29 -47.88
CA ARG A 5 -55.23 -8.55 -47.95
C ARG A 5 -54.47 -7.75 -46.85
N ASN A 6 -53.28 -8.25 -46.51
CA ASN A 6 -52.28 -7.73 -45.54
C ASN A 6 -51.88 -6.25 -45.71
N LEU A 7 -51.48 -5.59 -44.61
CA LEU A 7 -50.21 -4.84 -44.59
C LEU A 7 -49.66 -4.66 -43.15
N PHE A 8 -48.41 -5.12 -42.98
CA PHE A 8 -47.53 -4.86 -41.85
C PHE A 8 -47.00 -3.42 -41.89
N TRP A 9 -46.75 -2.82 -40.72
CA TRP A 9 -45.54 -2.01 -40.49
C TRP A 9 -44.99 -2.25 -39.08
N ILE A 10 -43.68 -2.16 -39.00
CA ILE A 10 -42.75 -2.57 -37.95
C ILE A 10 -42.45 -1.40 -37.01
N LEU A 11 -42.47 -1.67 -35.69
CA LEU A 11 -41.65 -1.21 -34.54
C LEU A 11 -40.65 -0.03 -34.72
N PRO A 12 -40.36 0.80 -33.67
CA PRO A 12 -39.74 0.25 -32.46
C PRO A 12 -40.01 0.87 -31.08
N PHE A 13 -39.83 -0.01 -30.09
CA PHE A 13 -39.27 0.18 -28.76
C PHE A 13 -38.74 1.59 -28.43
N GLY A 14 -39.46 2.29 -27.55
CA GLY A 14 -38.89 3.32 -26.69
C GLY A 14 -38.49 2.72 -25.36
N LEU A 15 -37.23 2.27 -25.24
CA LEU A 15 -36.64 1.98 -23.94
C LEU A 15 -36.45 3.33 -23.22
N LEU A 16 -37.36 3.66 -22.30
CA LEU A 16 -37.18 4.77 -21.36
C LEU A 16 -36.02 4.39 -20.42
N VAL A 17 -34.80 4.78 -20.79
CA VAL A 17 -33.70 4.87 -19.84
C VAL A 17 -34.02 6.05 -18.93
N ASN A 18 -34.57 5.77 -17.76
CA ASN A 18 -34.50 6.70 -16.64
C ASN A 18 -33.02 6.77 -16.23
N VAL A 19 -32.29 7.73 -16.80
CA VAL A 19 -31.07 8.21 -16.17
C VAL A 19 -31.55 8.89 -14.89
N ILE A 20 -31.38 8.23 -13.75
CA ILE A 20 -31.43 8.92 -12.47
C ILE A 20 -30.14 9.74 -12.43
N PRO A 21 -30.16 11.07 -12.55
CA PRO A 21 -28.99 11.85 -12.25
C PRO A 21 -28.69 11.61 -10.77
N GLY A 22 -27.63 10.86 -10.48
CA GLY A 22 -27.03 10.85 -9.16
C GLY A 22 -26.48 12.24 -8.91
N PHE A 23 -27.31 13.15 -8.42
CA PHE A 23 -26.84 14.40 -7.87
C PHE A 23 -26.03 14.05 -6.62
N ALA A 24 -24.71 13.96 -6.76
CA ALA A 24 -23.84 14.21 -5.64
C ALA A 24 -24.16 15.66 -5.22
N GLY A 25 -24.87 15.82 -4.10
CA GLY A 25 -25.15 17.14 -3.54
C GLY A 25 -23.83 17.90 -3.36
N GLU A 26 -23.86 19.20 -3.64
CA GLU A 26 -22.71 20.07 -3.41
C GLU A 26 -22.27 19.94 -1.94
N LEU A 27 -20.97 19.80 -1.71
CA LEU A 27 -20.43 19.65 -0.36
C LEU A 27 -20.70 20.92 0.45
N GLU A 28 -21.44 20.78 1.55
CA GLU A 28 -21.63 21.87 2.52
C GLU A 28 -20.34 22.07 3.32
N TRP A 29 -19.55 23.06 2.93
CA TRP A 29 -18.30 23.42 3.60
C TRP A 29 -18.54 24.28 4.84
N GLN A 30 -18.02 23.84 5.98
CA GLN A 30 -17.93 24.62 7.22
C GLN A 30 -16.53 25.20 7.34
N GLU A 31 -16.41 26.52 7.36
CA GLU A 31 -15.13 27.20 7.59
C GLU A 31 -14.81 27.27 9.09
N SER A 32 -13.53 27.12 9.42
CA SER A 32 -12.98 27.31 10.76
C SER A 32 -11.59 27.94 10.64
N GLU A 33 -10.99 28.37 11.75
CA GLU A 33 -9.69 29.04 11.72
C GLU A 33 -8.62 28.13 11.10
N GLY A 34 -8.25 28.43 9.86
CA GLY A 34 -7.22 27.71 9.10
C GLY A 34 -7.67 26.46 8.33
N TYR A 35 -8.95 26.09 8.32
CA TYR A 35 -9.43 24.93 7.54
C TYR A 35 -10.91 25.02 7.12
N LYS A 36 -11.30 24.19 6.13
CA LYS A 36 -12.71 23.94 5.79
C LYS A 36 -13.00 22.45 5.91
N LEU A 37 -14.16 22.10 6.45
CA LEU A 37 -14.60 20.72 6.66
C LEU A 37 -15.98 20.55 6.02
N ALA A 38 -16.16 19.51 5.22
CA ALA A 38 -17.47 19.11 4.71
C ALA A 38 -17.79 17.70 5.18
N ARG A 39 -19.01 17.50 5.69
CA ARG A 39 -19.48 16.16 6.05
C ARG A 39 -19.90 15.44 4.78
N LEU A 40 -19.31 14.29 4.51
CA LEU A 40 -19.72 13.44 3.40
C LEU A 40 -21.00 12.69 3.80
N THR A 41 -22.11 12.97 3.12
CA THR A 41 -23.32 12.17 3.21
C THR A 41 -23.12 10.90 2.38
N LEU A 42 -22.87 9.79 3.06
CA LEU A 42 -22.76 8.49 2.40
C LEU A 42 -24.16 8.02 1.95
N PRO A 43 -24.33 7.52 0.72
CA PRO A 43 -25.59 6.96 0.27
C PRO A 43 -26.03 5.82 1.20
N ALA A 44 -27.30 5.84 1.64
CA ALA A 44 -27.87 4.75 2.44
C ALA A 44 -28.05 3.45 1.64
N LEU A 45 -28.02 3.55 0.31
CA LEU A 45 -28.17 2.45 -0.65
C LEU A 45 -26.96 2.45 -1.60
N GLY A 46 -26.32 1.30 -1.74
CA GLY A 46 -25.14 1.10 -2.59
C GLY A 46 -24.25 -0.02 -2.06
N ARG A 47 -23.33 -0.51 -2.88
CA ARG A 47 -22.23 -1.38 -2.41
C ARG A 47 -21.11 -0.49 -1.90
N THR A 48 -20.63 -0.73 -0.68
CA THR A 48 -19.46 -0.01 -0.17
C THR A 48 -18.25 -0.33 -1.05
N GLY A 49 -17.56 0.69 -1.56
CA GLY A 49 -16.37 0.50 -2.39
C GLY A 49 -15.18 -0.09 -1.61
N PHE A 50 -15.17 0.08 -0.29
CA PHE A 50 -14.19 -0.49 0.62
C PHE A 50 -14.91 -1.14 1.79
N THR A 51 -14.45 -2.32 2.20
CA THR A 51 -14.95 -2.97 3.42
C THR A 51 -13.87 -2.87 4.48
N GLN A 52 -14.21 -2.30 5.64
CA GLN A 52 -13.28 -2.32 6.78
C GLN A 52 -13.11 -3.77 7.23
N MET A 53 -11.87 -4.22 7.28
CA MET A 53 -11.51 -5.54 7.81
C MET A 53 -10.89 -5.38 9.20
N SER A 54 -11.16 -6.34 10.10
CA SER A 54 -10.50 -6.38 11.40
C SER A 54 -9.05 -6.78 11.23
N ILE A 55 -8.15 -6.09 11.95
CA ILE A 55 -6.71 -6.36 11.93
C ILE A 55 -6.40 -7.83 12.31
N ASP A 56 -7.14 -8.39 13.27
CA ASP A 56 -6.97 -9.79 13.69
C ASP A 56 -7.30 -10.78 12.58
N ALA A 57 -8.36 -10.53 11.81
CA ALA A 57 -8.70 -11.36 10.65
C ALA A 57 -7.66 -11.25 9.51
N LEU A 58 -6.95 -10.14 9.42
CA LEU A 58 -5.88 -9.94 8.43
C LEU A 58 -4.54 -10.54 8.88
N GLY A 59 -4.33 -10.78 10.18
CA GLY A 59 -3.02 -11.20 10.71
C GLY A 59 -1.94 -10.11 10.72
N LEU A 60 -2.32 -8.83 10.65
CA LEU A 60 -1.39 -7.69 10.52
C LEU A 60 -1.15 -6.96 11.85
N GLN A 61 -0.11 -7.31 12.61
CA GLN A 61 0.15 -6.66 13.91
C GLN A 61 1.37 -5.75 13.87
N PHE A 62 1.27 -4.63 13.14
CA PHE A 62 2.35 -3.67 13.02
C PHE A 62 2.02 -2.32 13.67
N THR A 63 3.01 -1.73 14.35
CA THR A 63 3.00 -0.31 14.71
C THR A 63 4.41 0.26 14.62
N ASN A 64 4.56 1.41 13.95
CA ASN A 64 5.79 2.21 14.01
C ASN A 64 5.73 3.12 15.24
N ARG A 65 6.13 2.60 16.40
CA ARG A 65 6.21 3.38 17.65
C ARG A 65 7.58 4.03 17.77
N VAL A 66 7.59 5.33 18.01
CA VAL A 66 8.81 6.10 18.29
C VAL A 66 8.74 6.62 19.72
N SER A 67 9.79 6.39 20.49
CA SER A 67 9.91 6.84 21.86
C SER A 67 10.01 8.37 21.94
N ARG A 68 9.47 8.96 23.02
CA ARG A 68 9.61 10.40 23.28
C ARG A 68 11.07 10.85 23.34
N ALA A 69 11.94 9.99 23.89
CA ALA A 69 13.38 10.26 23.96
C ALA A 69 14.03 10.34 22.55
N ALA A 70 13.67 9.43 21.64
CA ALA A 70 14.16 9.50 20.27
C ALA A 70 13.63 10.72 19.52
N LEU A 71 12.35 11.07 19.69
CA LEU A 71 11.75 12.27 19.11
C LEU A 71 12.43 13.56 19.62
N ALA A 72 12.72 13.64 20.92
CA ALA A 72 13.42 14.78 21.51
C ALA A 72 14.85 14.94 20.96
N LYS A 73 15.52 13.82 20.67
CA LYS A 73 16.87 13.82 20.07
C LYS A 73 16.84 14.13 18.56
N ARG A 74 15.74 13.78 17.88
CA ARG A 74 15.62 13.79 16.42
C ARG A 74 14.18 14.11 16.02
N SER A 75 13.86 15.39 15.92
CA SER A 75 12.51 15.83 15.53
C SER A 75 12.09 15.31 14.16
N ASN A 76 13.03 15.06 13.23
CA ASN A 76 12.75 14.51 11.90
C ASN A 76 12.19 13.07 11.89
N LEU A 77 12.11 12.38 13.05
CA LEU A 77 11.42 11.10 13.16
C LEU A 77 9.90 11.25 13.13
N ILE A 78 9.36 12.48 13.25
CA ILE A 78 7.92 12.74 13.06
C ILE A 78 7.46 12.54 11.61
N ASN A 79 8.38 12.45 10.64
CA ASN A 79 8.06 12.32 9.22
C ASN A 79 7.45 10.94 8.87
N GLY A 80 7.40 10.01 9.82
CA GLY A 80 6.89 8.67 9.59
C GLY A 80 7.92 7.74 8.93
N SER A 81 7.42 6.61 8.43
CA SER A 81 8.22 5.58 7.79
C SER A 81 7.48 5.00 6.59
N GLY A 82 8.18 4.20 5.79
CA GLY A 82 7.73 3.73 4.50
C GLY A 82 6.98 2.41 4.53
N VAL A 83 6.30 2.13 3.42
CA VAL A 83 5.70 0.84 3.09
C VAL A 83 6.08 0.49 1.66
N ALA A 84 6.28 -0.79 1.37
CA ALA A 84 6.39 -1.30 0.01
C ALA A 84 5.46 -2.51 -0.16
N LEU A 85 4.97 -2.69 -1.38
CA LEU A 85 4.09 -3.78 -1.77
C LEU A 85 4.73 -4.51 -2.95
N GLY A 86 4.77 -5.84 -2.90
CA GLY A 86 5.40 -6.65 -3.94
C GLY A 86 5.37 -8.14 -3.61
N ASP A 87 5.53 -9.00 -4.61
CA ASP A 87 5.65 -10.44 -4.43
C ASP A 87 7.08 -10.80 -3.98
N ALA A 88 7.31 -10.84 -2.67
CA ALA A 88 8.65 -10.97 -2.11
C ALA A 88 9.13 -12.42 -2.10
N ASN A 89 8.22 -13.38 -2.04
CA ASN A 89 8.53 -14.81 -2.01
C ASN A 89 8.33 -15.52 -3.37
N GLY A 90 7.80 -14.83 -4.37
CA GLY A 90 7.61 -15.35 -5.74
C GLY A 90 6.41 -16.29 -5.87
N ASP A 91 5.40 -16.17 -5.00
CA ASP A 91 4.21 -17.02 -5.03
C ASP A 91 3.02 -16.43 -5.83
N GLY A 92 3.23 -15.26 -6.42
CA GLY A 92 2.23 -14.53 -7.21
C GLY A 92 1.27 -13.69 -6.37
N LEU A 93 1.42 -13.65 -5.05
CA LEU A 93 0.62 -12.82 -4.16
C LEU A 93 1.39 -11.57 -3.74
N CYS A 94 0.67 -10.48 -3.52
CA CYS A 94 1.28 -9.22 -3.10
C CYS A 94 1.50 -9.23 -1.59
N ASP A 95 2.77 -9.19 -1.18
CA ASP A 95 3.24 -9.08 0.21
C ASP A 95 3.36 -7.62 0.65
N ILE A 96 3.48 -7.41 1.96
CA ILE A 96 3.58 -6.08 2.57
C ILE A 96 4.87 -5.96 3.36
N TYR A 97 5.69 -4.96 3.04
CA TYR A 97 6.87 -4.60 3.80
C TYR A 97 6.67 -3.27 4.54
N LEU A 98 6.90 -3.26 5.85
CA LEU A 98 6.65 -2.12 6.74
C LEU A 98 7.95 -1.68 7.42
N CYS A 99 8.33 -0.44 7.16
CA CYS A 99 9.52 0.17 7.75
C CYS A 99 9.25 0.70 9.17
N ARG A 100 10.27 0.64 10.02
CA ARG A 100 10.22 1.10 11.39
C ARG A 100 11.38 2.05 11.71
N LEU A 101 11.09 3.06 12.52
CA LEU A 101 12.10 4.02 12.99
C LEU A 101 12.84 3.55 14.24
N GLU A 102 12.21 2.69 15.05
CA GLU A 102 12.82 2.04 16.21
C GLU A 102 12.51 0.54 16.22
N GLY A 103 13.53 -0.32 16.18
CA GLY A 103 13.36 -1.77 16.06
C GLY A 103 13.55 -2.26 14.62
N GLY A 104 13.21 -3.52 14.37
CA GLY A 104 13.28 -4.09 13.02
C GLY A 104 12.08 -3.70 12.17
N ASN A 105 12.26 -3.68 10.86
CA ASN A 105 11.19 -3.68 9.87
C ASN A 105 10.49 -5.05 9.85
N GLU A 106 9.31 -5.12 9.25
CA GLU A 106 8.52 -6.35 9.16
C GLU A 106 8.09 -6.62 7.71
N LEU A 107 8.27 -7.86 7.27
CA LEU A 107 7.72 -8.38 6.02
C LEU A 107 6.54 -9.29 6.36
N TYR A 108 5.38 -9.00 5.81
CA TYR A 108 4.17 -9.80 5.94
C TYR A 108 3.90 -10.52 4.62
N ILE A 109 3.95 -11.85 4.65
CA ILE A 109 3.69 -12.71 3.51
C ILE A 109 2.19 -12.94 3.39
N ASN A 110 1.66 -12.69 2.21
CA ASN A 110 0.27 -12.91 1.86
C ASN A 110 0.01 -14.41 1.73
N ARG A 111 -1.05 -14.91 2.37
CA ARG A 111 -1.46 -16.32 2.34
C ARG A 111 -2.71 -16.54 1.50
N GLY A 112 -3.16 -15.51 0.77
CA GLY A 112 -4.43 -15.48 0.08
C GLY A 112 -5.56 -14.98 0.99
N ASP A 113 -6.71 -14.68 0.40
CA ASP A 113 -7.93 -14.30 1.11
C ASP A 113 -7.76 -13.17 2.16
N TRP A 114 -6.84 -12.24 1.88
CA TRP A 114 -6.47 -11.13 2.77
C TRP A 114 -5.87 -11.56 4.12
N SER A 115 -5.36 -12.78 4.22
CA SER A 115 -4.62 -13.26 5.40
C SER A 115 -3.12 -13.05 5.21
N PHE A 116 -2.46 -12.48 6.21
CA PHE A 116 -1.03 -12.19 6.20
C PHE A 116 -0.31 -12.87 7.36
N GLN A 117 0.92 -13.29 7.13
CA GLN A 117 1.78 -13.88 8.14
C GLN A 117 3.12 -13.14 8.21
N LEU A 118 3.54 -12.77 9.41
CA LEU A 118 4.86 -12.19 9.63
C LEU A 118 5.97 -13.19 9.25
N ALA A 119 6.88 -12.75 8.37
CA ALA A 119 8.06 -13.50 8.00
C ALA A 119 9.05 -13.61 9.18
N PRO A 120 9.80 -14.72 9.30
CA PRO A 120 10.77 -14.87 10.38
C PRO A 120 11.93 -13.89 10.20
N ASN A 121 12.43 -13.30 11.29
CA ASN A 121 13.60 -12.40 11.27
C ASN A 121 14.83 -12.99 10.58
N ALA A 122 14.97 -14.32 10.60
CA ALA A 122 16.05 -15.06 9.95
C ALA A 122 16.09 -14.88 8.43
N ASN A 123 15.01 -14.41 7.80
CA ASN A 123 14.97 -14.13 6.37
C ASN A 123 15.74 -12.85 5.97
N GLY A 124 16.33 -12.13 6.91
CA GLY A 124 17.19 -10.97 6.63
C GLY A 124 16.45 -9.66 6.29
N ALA A 125 15.13 -9.67 6.15
CA ALA A 125 14.37 -8.49 5.74
C ALA A 125 14.23 -7.42 6.85
N SER A 126 14.53 -7.77 8.10
CA SER A 126 14.25 -6.93 9.28
C SER A 126 15.08 -5.65 9.38
N ALA A 127 16.20 -5.52 8.65
CA ALA A 127 17.07 -4.33 8.66
C ALA A 127 17.38 -3.79 10.08
N VAL A 128 17.65 -4.68 11.04
CA VAL A 128 17.88 -4.32 12.45
C VAL A 128 19.04 -3.33 12.58
N GLY A 129 18.84 -2.28 13.38
CA GLY A 129 19.86 -1.24 13.63
C GLY A 129 19.87 -0.10 12.60
N TYR A 130 18.88 -0.08 11.69
CA TYR A 130 18.65 1.01 10.75
C TYR A 130 17.36 1.76 11.09
N LEU A 131 17.40 3.08 10.94
CA LEU A 131 16.19 3.92 10.96
C LEU A 131 15.73 4.07 9.52
N THR A 132 14.76 3.28 9.10
CA THR A 132 14.30 3.22 7.71
C THR A 132 13.12 4.17 7.49
N ARG A 133 13.05 4.84 6.32
CA ARG A 133 12.04 5.88 6.02
C ARG A 133 11.22 5.65 4.77
N GLY A 134 11.78 4.93 3.80
CA GLY A 134 11.15 4.56 2.56
C GLY A 134 11.61 3.16 2.18
N ALA A 135 10.73 2.41 1.53
CA ALA A 135 11.02 1.11 0.97
C ALA A 135 10.52 1.08 -0.47
N SER A 136 11.18 0.32 -1.32
CA SER A 136 10.69 -0.03 -2.66
C SER A 136 11.16 -1.45 -2.98
N PHE A 137 10.30 -2.21 -3.64
CA PHE A 137 10.63 -3.51 -4.20
C PHE A 137 11.05 -3.33 -5.67
N ALA A 138 12.17 -3.90 -6.06
CA ALA A 138 12.65 -3.89 -7.43
C ALA A 138 13.55 -5.09 -7.69
N ASP A 139 13.46 -5.70 -8.86
CA ASP A 139 14.45 -6.67 -9.33
C ASP A 139 15.68 -5.90 -9.84
N VAL A 140 16.69 -5.71 -8.98
CA VAL A 140 17.84 -4.84 -9.32
C VAL A 140 18.95 -5.59 -10.04
N ASN A 141 18.97 -6.92 -9.96
CA ASN A 141 19.99 -7.77 -10.57
C ASN A 141 19.48 -8.53 -11.82
N GLY A 142 18.17 -8.49 -12.09
CA GLY A 142 17.53 -9.13 -13.24
C GLY A 142 17.28 -10.63 -13.05
N ASP A 143 17.22 -11.13 -11.81
CA ASP A 143 17.02 -12.56 -11.53
C ASP A 143 15.54 -12.97 -11.38
N GLY A 144 14.62 -11.99 -11.46
CA GLY A 144 13.18 -12.19 -11.33
C GLY A 144 12.66 -12.18 -9.90
N SER A 145 13.53 -12.10 -8.89
CA SER A 145 13.15 -11.93 -7.48
C SER A 145 13.13 -10.44 -7.11
N LEU A 146 12.13 -10.00 -6.37
CA LEU A 146 12.09 -8.60 -5.93
C LEU A 146 13.05 -8.38 -4.75
N ASP A 147 14.05 -7.53 -4.97
CA ASP A 147 14.97 -7.02 -3.95
C ASP A 147 14.34 -5.85 -3.17
N LEU A 148 14.90 -5.55 -1.99
CA LEU A 148 14.45 -4.45 -1.14
C LEU A 148 15.46 -3.31 -1.12
N LEU A 149 15.01 -2.13 -1.56
CA LEU A 149 15.75 -0.87 -1.41
C LEU A 149 15.14 -0.04 -0.28
N LEU A 150 15.97 0.36 0.70
CA LEU A 150 15.50 1.09 1.88
C LEU A 150 16.26 2.41 2.04
N THR A 151 15.54 3.52 2.20
CA THR A 151 16.19 4.77 2.63
C THR A 151 16.40 4.78 4.12
N THR A 152 17.56 5.25 4.58
CA THR A 152 17.89 5.26 6.00
C THR A 152 18.37 6.62 6.51
N PHE A 153 18.40 6.77 7.84
CA PHE A 153 19.05 7.91 8.47
C PHE A 153 20.56 7.74 8.53
N ARG A 154 21.28 8.62 7.83
CA ARG A 154 22.75 8.77 7.88
C ARG A 154 23.54 7.48 7.58
N LYS A 155 22.91 6.51 6.90
CA LYS A 155 23.53 5.25 6.47
C LYS A 155 23.25 4.96 4.99
N GLY A 156 22.88 5.99 4.21
CA GLY A 156 22.62 5.86 2.78
C GLY A 156 21.35 5.07 2.44
N THR A 157 21.37 4.43 1.28
CA THR A 157 20.35 3.50 0.83
C THR A 157 20.85 2.09 1.09
N LEU A 158 20.05 1.30 1.81
CA LEU A 158 20.31 -0.12 1.97
C LEU A 158 19.78 -0.87 0.77
N CYS A 159 20.54 -1.85 0.32
CA CYS A 159 20.10 -2.81 -0.68
C CYS A 159 20.15 -4.20 -0.06
N LEU A 160 18.99 -4.79 0.11
CA LEU A 160 18.83 -6.17 0.55
C LEU A 160 18.45 -7.00 -0.67
N MET A 161 19.41 -7.78 -1.18
CA MET A 161 19.22 -8.64 -2.33
C MET A 161 18.45 -9.89 -1.92
N ASN A 162 17.40 -10.22 -2.67
CA ASN A 162 16.59 -11.41 -2.48
C ASN A 162 17.26 -12.58 -3.21
N GLU A 163 17.79 -13.55 -2.46
CA GLU A 163 18.39 -14.77 -3.00
C GLU A 163 17.31 -15.80 -3.44
N GLY A 164 16.04 -15.37 -3.52
CA GLY A 164 14.86 -16.15 -3.86
C GLY A 164 14.03 -16.55 -2.65
N GLY A 165 12.72 -16.75 -2.86
CA GLY A 165 11.80 -17.23 -1.81
C GLY A 165 11.67 -16.30 -0.60
N GLY A 166 11.99 -15.01 -0.76
CA GLY A 166 11.94 -14.00 0.30
C GLY A 166 13.08 -14.09 1.31
N GLN A 167 14.24 -14.60 0.90
CA GLN A 167 15.47 -14.63 1.69
C GLN A 167 16.37 -13.47 1.28
N PHE A 168 16.63 -12.56 2.20
CA PHE A 168 17.31 -11.30 1.92
C PHE A 168 18.71 -11.25 2.53
N LYS A 169 19.63 -10.66 1.76
CA LYS A 169 21.02 -10.45 2.15
C LYS A 169 21.42 -9.00 1.94
N ASP A 170 22.02 -8.39 2.96
CA ASP A 170 22.56 -7.04 2.85
C ASP A 170 23.77 -7.03 1.90
N VAL A 171 23.58 -6.40 0.73
CA VAL A 171 24.61 -6.21 -0.29
C VAL A 171 25.02 -4.74 -0.42
N THR A 172 24.62 -3.87 0.51
CA THR A 172 24.85 -2.41 0.47
C THR A 172 26.31 -2.04 0.24
N THR A 173 27.24 -2.80 0.83
CA THR A 173 28.68 -2.55 0.67
C THR A 173 29.15 -2.86 -0.75
N VAL A 174 28.77 -4.02 -1.28
CA VAL A 174 29.22 -4.47 -2.61
C VAL A 174 28.49 -3.78 -3.75
N SER A 175 27.30 -3.22 -3.50
CA SER A 175 26.54 -2.41 -4.46
C SER A 175 27.00 -0.95 -4.53
N GLY A 176 27.95 -0.53 -3.68
CA GLY A 176 28.47 0.84 -3.67
C GLY A 176 27.51 1.89 -3.10
N LEU A 177 26.45 1.47 -2.40
CA LEU A 177 25.41 2.37 -1.86
C LEU A 177 25.73 2.90 -0.45
N VAL A 178 26.89 2.54 0.10
CA VAL A 178 27.36 3.02 1.41
C VAL A 178 27.49 4.54 1.39
N SER A 179 26.79 5.20 2.31
CA SER A 179 26.85 6.65 2.46
C SER A 179 26.60 7.08 3.90
N ARG A 180 27.06 8.30 4.25
CA ARG A 180 26.74 9.00 5.51
C ARG A 180 25.56 9.96 5.36
N SER A 181 25.01 10.10 4.15
CA SER A 181 23.83 10.92 3.89
C SER A 181 22.55 10.21 4.35
N SER A 182 21.47 10.98 4.45
CA SER A 182 20.12 10.45 4.67
C SER A 182 19.33 10.58 3.38
N ALA A 183 18.41 9.64 3.17
CA ALA A 183 17.33 9.79 2.20
C ALA A 183 15.98 9.70 2.95
N THR A 184 14.95 10.32 2.37
CA THR A 184 13.64 10.49 3.02
C THR A 184 12.52 9.67 2.40
N SER A 185 12.62 9.37 1.11
CA SER A 185 11.53 8.74 0.35
C SER A 185 12.10 7.82 -0.74
N LEU A 186 11.37 6.75 -1.05
CA LEU A 186 11.51 5.90 -2.22
C LEU A 186 10.09 5.65 -2.74
N ALA A 187 9.95 5.45 -4.05
CA ALA A 187 8.71 5.13 -4.72
C ALA A 187 8.92 3.88 -5.59
#